data_AF-C5FMY3-F1
#
_entry.id   AF-C5FMY3-F1
#
_cell.length_a   1.000
_cell.length_b   1.000
_cell.length_c   1.000
_cell.angle_alpha   90.00
_cell.angle_beta   90.00
_cell.angle_gamma   90.00
#
_symmetry.space_group_name_H-M   'P 1'
#
loop_
_entity.id
_entity.type
_entity.pdbx_description
1 polymer ?
#
loop_
_entity_poly.entity_id
_entity_poly.type
_entity_poly.pdbx_seq_one_letter_code
_entity_poly.pdbx_strand_id
1 'polypeptide(L)'
;MADSYPGFKLISTLRYDPELMKGRLISPPYSGPGCSPYYLLEYHRGRLLDAARGFRWAEAISQVHSLAPSAEKFAETLDAQVPDKSQPWRLRIMLDHGGRLTVEASPAPSPFYSHIFFFPPQPSFSSLYIHNKDVIRWKVRLDTQPTQPSLFTKHKTTARDIYNAARTRANLTSAADPIEVLMYNLKGEVMEGSITTVYLKKRVGDEVPRGMVGDDEWVTPPLMCGGNSATTRRYALDTGICSEDIIHIDTLAAGEELWLSNGARGFMPAVLEL
;
A
#
# COMPACT_ATOMS: atom_id res chain seq x y z
N MET A 1 -26.04 6.41 5.88
CA MET A 1 -25.95 6.57 4.41
C MET A 1 -24.97 5.52 3.86
N ALA A 2 -25.39 4.25 3.84
CA ALA A 2 -24.50 3.13 3.47
C ALA A 2 -24.50 2.81 1.96
N ASP A 3 -25.30 3.50 1.15
CA ASP A 3 -25.52 3.15 -0.24
C ASP A 3 -25.33 4.37 -1.15
N SER A 4 -24.25 4.40 -1.94
CA SER A 4 -24.22 5.21 -3.19
C SER A 4 -23.15 4.81 -4.21
N TYR A 5 -22.74 3.54 -4.29
CA TYR A 5 -21.86 3.09 -5.38
C TYR A 5 -22.45 1.85 -6.06
N PRO A 6 -23.52 1.99 -6.87
CA PRO A 6 -24.04 0.86 -7.62
C PRO A 6 -22.94 0.27 -8.52
N GLY A 7 -22.70 -1.03 -8.40
CA GLY A 7 -21.77 -1.76 -9.25
C GLY A 7 -20.28 -1.48 -9.00
N PHE A 8 -19.88 -0.97 -7.83
CA PHE A 8 -18.46 -0.87 -7.50
C PHE A 8 -17.76 -2.24 -7.54
N LYS A 9 -16.45 -2.22 -7.74
CA LYS A 9 -15.61 -3.41 -7.72
C LYS A 9 -14.56 -3.30 -6.62
N LEU A 10 -14.17 -4.43 -6.05
CA LEU A 10 -12.96 -4.53 -5.23
C LEU A 10 -11.75 -4.44 -6.15
N ILE A 11 -10.69 -3.76 -5.71
CA ILE A 11 -9.48 -3.56 -6.49
C ILE A 11 -8.28 -4.13 -5.76
N SER A 12 -7.43 -4.83 -6.52
CA SER A 12 -6.06 -5.07 -6.14
C SER A 12 -5.12 -4.61 -7.25
N THR A 13 -4.21 -3.67 -6.96
CA THR A 13 -3.17 -3.24 -7.92
C THR A 13 -1.80 -3.72 -7.47
N LEU A 14 -1.09 -4.44 -8.33
CA LEU A 14 0.25 -4.98 -8.07
C LEU A 14 1.19 -4.76 -9.26
N ARG A 15 2.50 -4.97 -9.03
CA ARG A 15 3.54 -5.00 -10.06
C ARG A 15 3.87 -6.45 -10.42
N TYR A 16 3.83 -6.76 -11.70
CA TYR A 16 4.56 -7.87 -12.30
C TYR A 16 5.93 -7.34 -12.75
N ASP A 17 7.01 -8.04 -12.42
CA ASP A 17 8.35 -7.70 -12.85
C ASP A 17 9.25 -8.95 -12.84
N PRO A 18 9.81 -9.36 -13.98
CA PRO A 18 10.67 -10.54 -14.05
C PRO A 18 11.96 -10.39 -13.23
N GLU A 19 12.41 -9.17 -12.94
CA GLU A 19 13.60 -8.94 -12.10
C GLU A 19 13.34 -9.32 -10.64
N LEU A 20 12.08 -9.34 -10.17
CA LEU A 20 11.74 -9.80 -8.82
C LEU A 20 12.21 -11.22 -8.54
N MET A 21 12.35 -12.03 -9.59
CA MET A 21 12.86 -13.40 -9.52
C MET A 21 14.39 -13.48 -9.43
N LYS A 22 15.10 -12.44 -9.87
CA LYS A 22 16.57 -12.40 -9.96
C LYS A 22 17.22 -11.77 -8.73
N GLY A 23 16.53 -10.90 -8.00
CA GLY A 23 17.05 -10.22 -6.79
C GLY A 23 17.28 -11.10 -5.55
N ARG A 24 17.44 -12.41 -5.71
CA ARG A 24 17.54 -13.44 -4.66
C ARG A 24 18.78 -13.40 -3.76
N LEU A 25 19.66 -12.41 -3.85
CA LEU A 25 20.90 -12.40 -3.06
C LEU A 25 20.71 -11.99 -1.59
N ILE A 26 19.49 -11.75 -1.12
CA ILE A 26 19.28 -11.03 0.14
C ILE A 26 18.09 -11.58 0.99
N SER A 27 18.18 -12.85 1.41
CA SER A 27 17.71 -13.56 2.64
C SER A 27 16.46 -13.14 3.50
N PRO A 28 15.90 -14.05 4.33
CA PRO A 28 14.46 -14.16 4.72
C PRO A 28 13.98 -13.21 5.86
N PRO A 29 12.66 -12.91 5.95
CA PRO A 29 11.64 -13.86 6.47
C PRO A 29 10.61 -14.32 5.42
N TYR A 30 11.00 -14.38 4.15
CA TYR A 30 10.16 -14.94 3.07
C TYR A 30 10.24 -16.49 3.05
N SER A 31 9.62 -17.14 4.04
CA SER A 31 9.46 -18.60 4.09
C SER A 31 7.99 -18.98 3.90
N GLY A 32 7.47 -18.74 2.68
CA GLY A 32 6.13 -19.08 2.18
C GLY A 32 6.04 -18.69 0.70
N PRO A 33 5.27 -19.43 -0.14
CA PRO A 33 5.60 -19.80 -1.54
C PRO A 33 6.43 -18.75 -2.28
N GLY A 34 7.74 -19.00 -2.26
CA GLY A 34 8.79 -18.04 -2.60
C GLY A 34 9.05 -17.97 -4.10
N CYS A 35 9.31 -16.74 -4.54
CA CYS A 35 9.68 -16.34 -5.90
C CYS A 35 8.50 -16.33 -6.87
N SER A 36 7.72 -15.26 -6.73
CA SER A 36 6.75 -14.85 -7.73
C SER A 36 7.28 -13.61 -8.44
N PRO A 37 7.14 -13.49 -9.77
CA PRO A 37 7.37 -12.23 -10.47
C PRO A 37 6.29 -11.18 -10.12
N TYR A 38 5.32 -11.53 -9.27
CA TYR A 38 4.29 -10.63 -8.76
C TYR A 38 4.63 -10.15 -7.35
N TYR A 39 4.83 -8.85 -7.20
CA TYR A 39 5.13 -8.23 -5.92
C TYR A 39 4.01 -8.47 -4.89
N LEU A 40 4.36 -9.05 -3.74
CA LEU A 40 3.46 -9.32 -2.60
C LEU A 40 2.20 -10.13 -2.96
N LEU A 41 2.26 -11.05 -3.94
CA LEU A 41 1.10 -11.74 -4.51
C LEU A 41 0.11 -12.30 -3.47
N GLU A 42 0.62 -12.96 -2.43
CA GLU A 42 -0.24 -13.55 -1.39
C GLU A 42 -1.02 -12.50 -0.60
N TYR A 43 -0.39 -11.36 -0.28
CA TYR A 43 -1.09 -10.23 0.33
C TYR A 43 -2.16 -9.65 -0.61
N HIS A 44 -1.91 -9.64 -1.92
CA HIS A 44 -2.87 -9.17 -2.91
C HIS A 44 -4.09 -10.08 -3.02
N ARG A 45 -3.88 -11.40 -2.94
CA ARG A 45 -4.93 -12.42 -2.85
C ARG A 45 -5.76 -12.25 -1.58
N GLY A 46 -5.10 -12.22 -0.42
CA GLY A 46 -5.74 -12.02 0.88
C GLY A 46 -6.57 -10.73 0.93
N ARG A 47 -6.06 -9.63 0.35
CA ARG A 47 -6.80 -8.35 0.28
C ARG A 47 -8.16 -8.49 -0.41
N LEU A 48 -8.22 -9.19 -1.55
CA LEU A 48 -9.47 -9.38 -2.29
C LEU A 48 -10.46 -10.21 -1.47
N LEU A 49 -9.98 -11.27 -0.82
CA LEU A 49 -10.79 -12.13 0.02
C LEU A 49 -11.34 -11.40 1.26
N ASP A 50 -10.48 -10.65 1.95
CA ASP A 50 -10.86 -9.86 3.14
C ASP A 50 -11.89 -8.79 2.78
N ALA A 51 -11.74 -8.14 1.62
CA ALA A 51 -12.70 -7.17 1.14
C ALA A 51 -14.03 -7.81 0.75
N ALA A 52 -14.02 -8.95 0.04
CA ALA A 52 -15.23 -9.67 -0.30
C ALA A 52 -16.01 -10.12 0.96
N ARG A 53 -15.28 -10.55 2.01
CA ARG A 53 -15.86 -10.83 3.34
C ARG A 53 -16.41 -9.57 4.00
N GLY A 54 -15.66 -8.47 3.97
CA GLY A 54 -16.08 -7.18 4.54
C GLY A 54 -17.41 -6.66 3.95
N PHE A 55 -17.60 -6.82 2.65
CA PHE A 55 -18.84 -6.46 1.96
C PHE A 55 -19.88 -7.60 1.86
N ARG A 56 -19.59 -8.77 2.44
CA ARG A 56 -20.48 -9.96 2.44
C ARG A 56 -20.86 -10.46 1.04
N TRP A 57 -19.93 -10.42 0.10
CA TRP A 57 -20.15 -10.88 -1.28
C TRP A 57 -19.89 -12.38 -1.41
N ALA A 58 -20.90 -13.20 -1.13
CA ALA A 58 -20.79 -14.67 -1.09
C ALA A 58 -20.22 -15.27 -2.40
N GLU A 59 -20.73 -14.83 -3.55
CA GLU A 59 -20.25 -15.27 -4.86
C GLU A 59 -18.78 -14.90 -5.09
N ALA A 60 -18.40 -13.66 -4.75
CA ALA A 60 -17.02 -13.21 -4.86
C ALA A 60 -16.06 -14.00 -3.95
N ILE A 61 -16.49 -14.36 -2.73
CA ILE A 61 -15.71 -15.21 -1.82
C ILE A 61 -15.51 -16.60 -2.44
N SER A 62 -16.58 -17.21 -2.94
CA SER A 62 -16.52 -18.52 -3.61
C SER A 62 -15.58 -18.50 -4.83
N GLN A 63 -15.71 -17.47 -5.67
CA GLN A 63 -14.87 -17.30 -6.87
C GLN A 63 -13.40 -17.10 -6.52
N VAL A 64 -13.06 -16.32 -5.49
CA VAL A 64 -11.66 -16.17 -5.06
C VAL A 64 -11.10 -17.51 -4.54
N HIS A 65 -11.89 -18.30 -3.81
CA HIS A 65 -11.46 -19.63 -3.38
C HIS A 65 -11.25 -20.61 -4.55
N SER A 66 -12.06 -20.49 -5.61
CA SER A 66 -11.98 -21.34 -6.81
C SER A 66 -10.83 -20.95 -7.76
N LEU A 67 -10.70 -19.65 -8.08
CA LEU A 67 -9.72 -19.12 -9.03
C LEU A 67 -8.34 -18.91 -8.40
N ALA A 68 -8.29 -18.66 -7.10
CA ALA A 68 -7.08 -18.41 -6.35
C ALA A 68 -7.06 -19.24 -5.05
N PRO A 69 -7.11 -20.59 -5.10
CA PRO A 69 -7.01 -21.43 -3.91
C PRO A 69 -5.63 -21.31 -3.26
N SER A 70 -4.59 -21.01 -4.05
CA SER A 70 -3.22 -20.78 -3.60
C SER A 70 -2.57 -19.59 -4.36
N ALA A 71 -1.38 -19.17 -3.91
CA ALA A 71 -0.59 -18.13 -4.57
C ALA A 71 -0.25 -18.52 -6.02
N GLU A 72 0.07 -19.79 -6.25
CA GLU A 72 0.48 -20.32 -7.56
C GLU A 72 -0.68 -20.27 -8.55
N LYS A 73 -1.87 -20.73 -8.14
CA LYS A 73 -3.07 -20.66 -9.00
C LYS A 73 -3.50 -19.22 -9.28
N PHE A 74 -3.30 -18.33 -8.31
CA PHE A 74 -3.54 -16.93 -8.55
C PHE A 74 -2.54 -16.36 -9.56
N ALA A 75 -1.25 -16.70 -9.45
CA ALA A 75 -0.22 -16.31 -10.41
C ALA A 75 -0.55 -16.81 -11.83
N GLU A 76 -0.93 -18.08 -11.99
CA GLU A 76 -1.35 -18.67 -13.28
C GLU A 76 -2.51 -17.88 -13.91
N THR A 77 -3.48 -17.44 -13.09
CA THR A 77 -4.61 -16.62 -13.56
C THR A 77 -4.15 -15.25 -14.07
N LEU A 78 -3.20 -14.62 -13.39
CA LEU A 78 -2.65 -13.32 -13.79
C LEU A 78 -1.70 -13.44 -14.99
N ASP A 79 -0.99 -14.55 -15.12
CA ASP A 79 -0.01 -14.82 -16.18
C ASP A 79 -0.62 -14.74 -17.58
N ALA A 80 -1.87 -15.15 -17.72
CA ALA A 80 -2.63 -15.05 -18.97
C ALA A 80 -2.95 -13.59 -19.37
N GLN A 81 -2.78 -12.64 -18.46
CA GLN A 81 -3.12 -11.22 -18.61
C GLN A 81 -1.89 -10.33 -18.77
N VAL A 82 -0.68 -10.89 -18.67
CA VAL A 82 0.59 -10.17 -18.87
C VAL A 82 0.98 -10.24 -20.36
N PRO A 83 0.98 -9.12 -21.11
CA PRO A 83 1.21 -9.15 -22.55
C PRO A 83 2.63 -9.57 -22.95
N ASP A 84 3.65 -9.02 -22.28
CA ASP A 84 5.06 -9.36 -22.49
C ASP A 84 5.75 -9.60 -21.15
N LYS A 85 5.99 -10.88 -20.84
CA LYS A 85 6.59 -11.32 -19.58
C LYS A 85 8.06 -10.92 -19.41
N SER A 86 8.71 -10.38 -20.44
CA SER A 86 10.08 -9.85 -20.35
C SER A 86 10.16 -8.43 -19.80
N GLN A 87 9.02 -7.74 -19.67
CA GLN A 87 8.92 -6.36 -19.20
C GLN A 87 8.09 -6.24 -17.92
N PRO A 88 8.27 -5.18 -17.13
CA PRO A 88 7.43 -4.96 -15.97
C PRO A 88 6.05 -4.38 -16.34
N TRP A 89 5.03 -4.85 -15.62
CA TRP A 89 3.63 -4.45 -15.83
C TRP A 89 2.97 -4.06 -14.51
N ARG A 90 2.12 -3.04 -14.57
CA ARG A 90 1.19 -2.73 -13.50
C ARG A 90 -0.11 -3.44 -13.81
N LEU A 91 -0.51 -4.37 -12.94
CA LEU A 91 -1.76 -5.10 -13.05
C LEU A 91 -2.80 -4.52 -12.09
N ARG A 92 -3.95 -4.15 -12.63
CA ARG A 92 -5.14 -3.73 -11.86
C ARG A 92 -6.18 -4.84 -11.94
N ILE A 93 -6.25 -5.61 -10.87
CA ILE A 93 -7.18 -6.71 -10.68
C ILE A 93 -8.46 -6.12 -10.08
N MET A 94 -9.60 -6.48 -10.65
CA MET A 94 -10.92 -6.05 -10.19
C MET A 94 -11.82 -7.26 -10.00
N LEU A 95 -12.56 -7.28 -8.90
CA LEU A 95 -13.53 -8.31 -8.56
C LEU A 95 -14.88 -7.65 -8.31
N ASP A 96 -15.91 -8.04 -9.06
CA ASP A 96 -17.27 -7.56 -8.83
C ASP A 96 -18.05 -8.45 -7.85
N HIS A 97 -19.23 -8.00 -7.43
CA HIS A 97 -20.09 -8.70 -6.46
C HIS A 97 -20.55 -10.09 -6.91
N GLY A 98 -20.66 -10.33 -8.22
CA GLY A 98 -20.96 -11.64 -8.80
C GLY A 98 -19.72 -12.54 -8.91
N GLY A 99 -18.57 -12.07 -8.44
CA GLY A 99 -17.32 -12.81 -8.40
C GLY A 99 -16.58 -12.86 -9.73
N ARG A 100 -16.97 -12.05 -10.73
CA ARG A 100 -16.20 -11.96 -11.98
C ARG A 100 -14.91 -11.18 -11.71
N LEU A 101 -13.79 -11.84 -12.01
CA LEU A 101 -12.45 -11.29 -11.93
C LEU A 101 -12.01 -10.77 -13.31
N THR A 102 -11.57 -9.51 -13.35
CA THR A 102 -11.04 -8.87 -14.56
C THR A 102 -9.68 -8.25 -14.23
N VAL A 103 -8.71 -8.35 -15.14
CA VAL A 103 -7.37 -7.78 -14.96
C VAL A 103 -7.09 -6.81 -16.10
N GLU A 104 -6.66 -5.60 -15.75
CA GLU A 104 -6.14 -4.63 -16.70
C GLU A 104 -4.63 -4.55 -16.53
N ALA A 105 -3.89 -4.78 -17.61
CA ALA A 105 -2.44 -4.59 -17.65
C ALA A 105 -2.09 -3.25 -18.31
N SER A 106 -1.22 -2.49 -17.66
CA SER A 106 -0.63 -1.26 -18.21
C SER A 106 0.89 -1.32 -18.05
N PRO A 107 1.69 -0.78 -18.99
CA PRO A 107 3.14 -0.75 -18.84
C PRO A 107 3.53 -0.14 -17.49
N ALA A 108 4.41 -0.81 -16.76
CA ALA A 108 5.02 -0.21 -15.58
C ALA A 108 6.34 0.44 -16.01
N PRO A 109 6.63 1.66 -15.57
CA PRO A 109 7.90 2.29 -15.85
C PRO A 109 9.08 1.44 -15.34
N SER A 110 10.12 1.38 -16.17
CA SER A 110 11.38 0.66 -15.96
C SER A 110 12.57 1.56 -16.37
N PRO A 111 13.67 1.59 -15.61
CA PRO A 111 13.76 1.08 -14.24
C PRO A 111 13.02 2.03 -13.28
N PHE A 112 12.14 1.48 -12.45
CA PHE A 112 11.92 2.10 -11.13
C PHE A 112 13.01 1.50 -10.26
N TYR A 113 14.02 2.31 -9.93
CA TYR A 113 15.16 1.99 -9.06
C TYR A 113 14.87 0.77 -8.20
N SER A 114 15.49 -0.35 -8.57
CA SER A 114 15.08 -1.71 -8.23
C SER A 114 14.98 -1.95 -6.72
N HIS A 115 15.68 -1.18 -5.89
CA HIS A 115 15.92 -1.54 -4.50
C HIS A 115 14.80 -1.15 -3.49
N ILE A 116 13.65 -0.62 -3.95
CA ILE A 116 12.46 -0.41 -3.08
C ILE A 116 11.51 -1.62 -3.03
N PHE A 117 11.73 -2.60 -3.91
CA PHE A 117 11.03 -3.90 -3.92
C PHE A 117 11.91 -5.05 -3.42
N PHE A 118 13.24 -4.92 -3.52
CA PHE A 118 14.21 -5.87 -2.99
C PHE A 118 14.65 -5.46 -1.60
N PHE A 119 14.01 -6.06 -0.60
CA PHE A 119 14.34 -5.80 0.80
C PHE A 119 15.70 -6.37 1.17
N PRO A 120 16.50 -5.68 2.00
CA PRO A 120 17.65 -6.29 2.63
C PRO A 120 17.21 -7.39 3.62
N PRO A 121 18.12 -8.26 4.11
CA PRO A 121 17.71 -9.43 4.90
C PRO A 121 17.08 -9.05 6.22
N GLN A 122 17.42 -7.84 6.69
CA GLN A 122 16.83 -7.19 7.85
C GLN A 122 16.29 -5.86 7.36
N PRO A 123 15.06 -5.84 6.83
CA PRO A 123 14.51 -4.65 6.25
C PRO A 123 14.25 -3.61 7.33
N SER A 124 14.75 -2.42 7.06
CA SER A 124 14.49 -1.22 7.84
C SER A 124 14.38 -0.04 6.89
N PHE A 125 13.67 1.01 7.25
CA PHE A 125 13.56 2.18 6.38
C PHE A 125 14.91 2.86 6.15
N SER A 126 15.77 2.91 7.16
CA SER A 126 17.14 3.41 6.99
C SER A 126 17.96 2.55 6.02
N SER A 127 17.85 1.22 6.11
CA SER A 127 18.52 0.32 5.17
C SER A 127 18.00 0.48 3.73
N LEU A 128 16.69 0.65 3.54
CA LEU A 128 16.11 0.94 2.24
C LEU A 128 16.66 2.25 1.69
N TYR A 129 16.73 3.30 2.50
CA TYR A 129 17.29 4.59 2.09
C TYR A 129 18.73 4.47 1.59
N ILE A 130 19.60 3.76 2.33
CA ILE A 130 21.03 3.59 1.99
C ILE A 130 21.22 2.91 0.63
N HIS A 131 20.40 1.90 0.34
CA HIS A 131 20.45 1.14 -0.93
C HIS A 131 19.77 1.87 -2.09
N ASN A 132 19.09 3.00 -1.84
CA ASN A 132 18.22 3.69 -2.80
C ASN A 132 18.42 5.21 -2.80
N LYS A 133 19.67 5.68 -2.81
CA LYS A 133 19.99 7.12 -2.70
C LYS A 133 19.40 7.97 -3.82
N ASP A 134 19.18 7.39 -5.00
CA ASP A 134 18.63 8.07 -6.18
C ASP A 134 17.09 8.05 -6.24
N VAL A 135 16.41 7.54 -5.20
CA VAL A 135 14.96 7.50 -5.20
C VAL A 135 14.37 8.89 -4.99
N ILE A 136 13.42 9.22 -5.87
CA ILE A 136 12.64 10.44 -5.81
C ILE A 136 11.93 10.52 -4.46
N ARG A 137 12.26 11.58 -3.69
CA ARG A 137 11.54 11.93 -2.47
C ARG A 137 10.17 12.51 -2.83
N TRP A 138 9.11 11.89 -2.35
CA TRP A 138 7.75 12.35 -2.54
C TRP A 138 7.46 13.57 -1.66
N LYS A 139 6.55 14.42 -2.11
CA LYS A 139 5.99 15.51 -1.31
C LYS A 139 4.65 15.08 -0.76
N VAL A 140 4.38 15.38 0.50
CA VAL A 140 3.11 15.02 1.14
C VAL A 140 2.44 16.27 1.67
N ARG A 141 1.17 16.48 1.31
CA ARG A 141 0.38 17.60 1.82
C ARG A 141 -0.69 17.07 2.74
N LEU A 142 -0.94 17.74 3.87
CA LEU A 142 -2.06 17.38 4.73
C LEU A 142 -3.38 17.76 4.04
N ASP A 143 -4.36 16.86 4.06
CA ASP A 143 -5.72 17.18 3.60
C ASP A 143 -6.30 18.32 4.45
N THR A 144 -7.16 19.15 3.87
CA THR A 144 -7.80 20.26 4.58
C THR A 144 -9.10 19.86 5.28
N GLN A 145 -9.57 18.62 5.08
CA GLN A 145 -10.79 18.11 5.71
C GLN A 145 -10.58 16.71 6.28
N PRO A 146 -11.22 16.38 7.42
CA PRO A 146 -11.16 15.03 7.95
C PRO A 146 -12.01 14.07 7.10
N THR A 147 -11.68 12.79 7.20
CA THR A 147 -12.39 11.70 6.55
C THR A 147 -13.14 10.86 7.57
N GLN A 148 -14.42 10.55 7.31
CA GLN A 148 -15.16 9.56 8.08
C GLN A 148 -14.70 8.14 7.67
N PRO A 149 -14.17 7.32 8.60
CA PRO A 149 -13.84 5.93 8.31
C PRO A 149 -15.05 5.14 7.83
N SER A 150 -14.83 4.23 6.87
CA SER A 150 -15.87 3.34 6.35
C SER A 150 -15.28 2.06 5.75
N LEU A 151 -16.14 1.14 5.29
CA LEU A 151 -15.66 -0.02 4.51
C LEU A 151 -14.94 0.40 3.23
N PHE A 152 -15.29 1.56 2.65
CA PHE A 152 -14.67 2.10 1.44
C PHE A 152 -13.29 2.73 1.69
N THR A 153 -12.94 3.05 2.94
CA THR A 153 -11.57 3.44 3.31
C THR A 153 -10.75 2.19 3.69
N LYS A 154 -11.33 1.28 4.48
CA LYS A 154 -10.69 0.03 4.90
C LYS A 154 -10.31 -0.89 3.73
N HIS A 155 -11.18 -1.01 2.73
CA HIS A 155 -11.00 -1.89 1.59
C HIS A 155 -10.81 -1.11 0.30
N LYS A 156 -9.88 -1.56 -0.55
CA LYS A 156 -9.59 -0.87 -1.81
C LYS A 156 -10.67 -1.21 -2.84
N THR A 157 -11.42 -0.19 -3.26
CA THR A 157 -12.52 -0.34 -4.22
C THR A 157 -12.42 0.66 -5.37
N THR A 158 -13.31 0.56 -6.37
CA THR A 158 -13.53 1.59 -7.40
C THR A 158 -14.27 2.81 -6.87
N ALA A 159 -14.97 2.70 -5.73
CA ALA A 159 -15.63 3.80 -5.07
C ALA A 159 -14.59 4.67 -4.36
N ARG A 160 -14.17 5.76 -5.01
CA ARG A 160 -12.99 6.54 -4.60
C ARG A 160 -13.26 8.02 -4.40
N ASP A 161 -14.51 8.46 -4.32
CA ASP A 161 -14.83 9.89 -4.28
C ASP A 161 -14.22 10.58 -3.06
N ILE A 162 -14.16 9.89 -1.91
CA ILE A 162 -13.51 10.40 -0.69
C ILE A 162 -12.02 10.70 -0.96
N TYR A 163 -11.32 9.77 -1.61
CA TYR A 163 -9.90 9.93 -1.96
C TYR A 163 -9.70 10.96 -3.09
N ASN A 164 -10.58 10.98 -4.08
CA ASN A 164 -10.52 11.93 -5.18
C ASN A 164 -10.74 13.35 -4.67
N ALA A 165 -11.68 13.56 -3.75
CA ALA A 165 -11.92 14.84 -3.12
C ALA A 165 -10.70 15.34 -2.32
N ALA A 166 -10.04 14.46 -1.55
CA ALA A 166 -8.78 14.78 -0.87
C ALA A 166 -7.69 15.23 -1.85
N ARG A 167 -7.52 14.49 -2.95
CA ARG A 167 -6.56 14.85 -4.00
C ARG A 167 -6.88 16.19 -4.66
N THR A 168 -8.16 16.45 -4.94
CA THR A 168 -8.61 17.75 -5.47
C THR A 168 -8.28 18.89 -4.51
N ARG A 169 -8.58 18.75 -3.21
CA ARG A 169 -8.26 19.77 -2.19
C ARG A 169 -6.77 20.05 -2.07
N ALA A 170 -5.94 19.02 -2.25
CA ALA A 170 -4.48 19.14 -2.21
C ALA A 170 -3.84 19.54 -3.56
N ASN A 171 -4.65 19.81 -4.60
CA ASN A 171 -4.20 20.15 -5.96
C ASN A 171 -3.35 19.05 -6.64
N LEU A 172 -3.72 17.78 -6.46
CA LEU A 172 -3.06 16.62 -7.09
C LEU A 172 -3.82 16.18 -8.35
N THR A 173 -3.34 16.62 -9.51
CA THR A 173 -3.97 16.34 -10.81
C THR A 173 -3.60 14.96 -11.37
N SER A 174 -2.42 14.44 -11.06
CA SER A 174 -1.93 13.15 -11.56
C SER A 174 -1.53 12.19 -10.45
N ALA A 175 -1.78 10.90 -10.65
CA ALA A 175 -1.27 9.84 -9.77
C ALA A 175 0.16 9.40 -10.14
N ALA A 176 0.72 9.98 -11.21
CA ALA A 176 2.10 9.77 -11.63
C ALA A 176 3.07 10.69 -10.89
N ASP A 177 2.62 11.89 -10.52
CA ASP A 177 3.43 12.91 -9.86
C ASP A 177 3.88 12.42 -8.48
N PRO A 178 5.10 12.74 -8.04
CA PRO A 178 5.64 12.35 -6.74
C PRO A 178 5.07 13.24 -5.62
N ILE A 179 3.75 13.41 -5.61
CA ILE A 179 3.01 14.19 -4.63
C ILE A 179 1.84 13.34 -4.13
N GLU A 180 1.66 13.30 -2.82
CA GLU A 180 0.58 12.59 -2.14
C GLU A 180 -0.17 13.53 -1.18
N VAL A 181 -1.42 13.20 -0.89
CA VAL A 181 -2.20 13.85 0.17
C VAL A 181 -2.35 12.91 1.36
N LEU A 182 -2.00 13.39 2.56
CA LEU A 182 -2.15 12.69 3.84
C LEU A 182 -3.55 12.95 4.39
N MET A 183 -4.29 11.87 4.61
CA MET A 183 -5.66 11.90 5.12
C MET A 183 -5.67 11.56 6.61
N TYR A 184 -6.64 12.11 7.33
CA TYR A 184 -6.84 11.91 8.76
C TYR A 184 -8.34 11.78 9.07
N ASN A 185 -8.67 11.19 10.22
CA ASN A 185 -10.05 10.94 10.60
C ASN A 185 -10.68 12.09 11.42
N LEU A 186 -11.95 11.94 11.82
CA LEU A 186 -12.66 12.96 12.61
C LEU A 186 -12.04 13.28 13.98
N LYS A 187 -11.14 12.44 14.49
CA LYS A 187 -10.43 12.65 15.76
C LYS A 187 -9.08 13.34 15.57
N GLY A 188 -8.73 13.74 14.36
CA GLY A 188 -7.40 14.28 14.05
C GLY A 188 -6.31 13.21 14.01
N GLU A 189 -6.67 11.93 13.92
CA GLU A 189 -5.69 10.83 13.82
C GLU A 189 -5.36 10.57 12.34
N VAL A 190 -4.08 10.49 12.01
CA VAL A 190 -3.61 10.15 10.66
C VAL A 190 -4.16 8.77 10.24
N MET A 191 -4.60 8.66 8.98
CA MET A 191 -5.10 7.41 8.41
C MET A 191 -4.10 6.79 7.44
N GLU A 192 -3.88 7.46 6.31
CA GLU A 192 -3.12 6.98 5.14
C GLU A 192 -2.97 8.10 4.10
N GLY A 193 -2.28 7.84 3.00
CA GLY A 193 -2.31 8.69 1.81
C GLY A 193 -3.44 8.31 0.85
N SER A 194 -3.73 9.12 -0.17
CA SER A 194 -4.83 8.83 -1.10
C SER A 194 -4.65 7.52 -1.89
N ILE A 195 -3.41 7.15 -2.20
CA ILE A 195 -3.06 5.92 -2.92
C ILE A 195 -1.95 5.11 -2.21
N THR A 196 -1.58 5.47 -0.99
CA THR A 196 -0.43 4.94 -0.25
C THR A 196 -0.73 4.69 1.22
N THR A 197 -0.03 3.73 1.81
CA THR A 197 0.15 3.64 3.26
C THR A 197 1.23 4.62 3.70
N VAL A 198 1.08 5.21 4.88
CA VAL A 198 2.04 6.13 5.50
C VAL A 198 2.79 5.46 6.66
N TYR A 199 4.07 5.79 6.81
CA TYR A 199 4.89 5.42 7.96
C TYR A 199 5.61 6.67 8.47
N LEU A 200 5.48 6.92 9.77
CA LEU A 200 5.96 8.12 10.46
C LEU A 200 6.93 7.71 11.57
N LYS A 201 7.78 8.65 12.01
CA LYS A 201 8.61 8.40 13.19
C LYS A 201 7.71 8.27 14.42
N LYS A 202 8.01 7.26 15.24
CA LYS A 202 7.31 7.07 16.51
C LYS A 202 7.42 8.33 17.36
N ARG A 203 6.30 8.77 17.93
CA ARG A 203 6.27 9.91 18.85
C ARG A 203 6.77 9.43 20.21
N VAL A 204 7.62 10.25 20.81
CA VAL A 204 8.21 9.98 22.11
C VAL A 204 7.57 10.96 23.09
N GLY A 205 6.90 10.45 24.12
CA GLY A 205 6.39 11.30 25.19
C GLY A 205 7.54 11.98 25.93
N ASP A 206 7.27 13.13 26.56
CA ASP A 206 8.27 13.93 27.28
C ASP A 206 9.03 13.16 28.38
N GLU A 207 8.47 12.02 28.82
CA GLU A 207 9.00 11.17 29.90
C GLU A 207 10.09 10.18 29.45
N VAL A 208 10.25 9.92 28.15
CA VAL A 208 11.28 8.99 27.65
C VAL A 208 12.56 9.79 27.32
N PRO A 209 13.72 9.44 27.89
CA PRO A 209 14.97 10.14 27.61
C PRO A 209 15.27 10.20 26.11
N ARG A 210 15.56 11.40 25.59
CA ARG A 210 16.06 11.60 24.22
C ARG A 210 17.27 10.68 24.00
N GLY A 211 17.16 9.79 23.00
CA GLY A 211 18.18 8.78 22.68
C GLY A 211 17.81 7.34 23.03
N MET A 212 16.67 7.08 23.69
CA MET A 212 16.15 5.72 23.87
C MET A 212 15.26 5.22 22.73
N VAL A 213 14.68 6.12 21.94
CA VAL A 213 13.98 5.76 20.71
C VAL A 213 15.00 5.71 19.60
N GLY A 214 15.15 4.53 19.00
CA GLY A 214 16.10 4.34 17.91
C GLY A 214 15.77 5.25 16.73
N ASP A 215 16.79 5.72 16.02
CA ASP A 215 16.68 6.49 14.77
C ASP A 215 15.92 5.74 13.66
N ASP A 216 15.43 4.52 13.90
CA ASP A 216 14.70 3.69 12.95
C ASP A 216 13.40 3.10 13.55
N GLU A 217 12.83 3.73 14.58
CA GLU A 217 11.49 3.38 15.07
C GLU A 217 10.40 4.07 14.23
N TRP A 218 9.79 3.27 13.36
CA TRP A 218 8.70 3.71 12.47
C TRP A 218 7.37 3.08 12.86
N VAL A 219 6.31 3.88 12.71
CA VAL A 219 4.95 3.48 13.00
C VAL A 219 4.03 3.75 11.82
N THR A 220 3.02 2.92 11.65
CA THR A 220 1.90 3.16 10.72
C THR A 220 0.59 3.23 11.53
N PRO A 221 -0.37 4.11 11.18
CA PRO A 221 -1.62 4.18 11.93
C PRO A 221 -2.37 2.85 11.99
N PRO A 222 -2.95 2.46 13.14
CA PRO A 222 -3.72 1.23 13.27
C PRO A 222 -4.99 1.30 12.40
N LEU A 223 -5.54 0.13 12.03
CA LEU A 223 -6.75 0.06 11.19
C LEU A 223 -7.97 0.74 11.85
N MET A 224 -7.98 0.89 13.17
CA MET A 224 -9.03 1.61 13.90
C MET A 224 -9.09 3.10 13.56
N CYS A 225 -7.98 3.70 13.10
CA CYS A 225 -7.98 5.08 12.59
C CYS A 225 -8.76 5.20 11.28
N GLY A 226 -8.95 4.08 10.56
CA GLY A 226 -9.83 3.98 9.40
C GLY A 226 -9.14 3.86 8.04
N GLY A 227 -7.82 3.78 8.00
CA GLY A 227 -7.04 3.60 6.77
C GLY A 227 -7.22 2.22 6.13
N ASN A 228 -6.65 2.05 4.93
CA ASN A 228 -6.76 0.82 4.17
C ASN A 228 -5.92 -0.32 4.76
N SER A 229 -6.45 -1.54 4.72
CA SER A 229 -5.68 -2.76 4.99
C SER A 229 -4.78 -3.13 3.79
N ALA A 230 -3.86 -2.22 3.46
CA ALA A 230 -3.02 -2.32 2.28
C ALA A 230 -2.03 -3.50 2.33
N THR A 231 -1.57 -3.94 1.16
CA THR A 231 -0.66 -5.10 1.04
C THR A 231 0.73 -4.81 1.57
N THR A 232 1.31 -3.66 1.21
CA THR A 232 2.61 -3.22 1.73
C THR A 232 2.58 -2.90 3.22
N ARG A 233 1.45 -2.38 3.74
CA ARG A 233 1.24 -2.19 5.19
C ARG A 233 1.36 -3.49 5.97
N ARG A 234 0.59 -4.51 5.56
CA ARG A 234 0.63 -5.83 6.22
C ARG A 234 2.01 -6.44 6.12
N TYR A 235 2.63 -6.36 4.95
CA TYR A 235 4.00 -6.80 4.75
C TYR A 235 4.99 -6.08 5.70
N ALA A 236 4.91 -4.76 5.85
CA ALA A 236 5.80 -4.00 6.73
C ALA A 236 5.64 -4.38 8.21
N LEU A 237 4.41 -4.67 8.65
CA LEU A 237 4.12 -5.15 10.00
C LEU A 237 4.63 -6.58 10.21
N ASP A 238 4.32 -7.49 9.28
CA ASP A 238 4.68 -8.91 9.35
C ASP A 238 6.21 -9.13 9.32
N THR A 239 6.95 -8.18 8.73
CA THR A 239 8.42 -8.20 8.65
C THR A 239 9.11 -7.35 9.72
N GLY A 240 8.35 -6.68 10.59
CA GLY A 240 8.91 -5.86 11.68
C GLY A 240 9.57 -4.55 11.24
N ILE A 241 9.36 -4.09 9.99
CA ILE A 241 9.87 -2.80 9.49
C ILE A 241 9.25 -1.62 10.27
N CYS A 242 8.01 -1.81 10.72
CA CYS A 242 7.29 -0.85 11.54
C CYS A 242 6.38 -1.54 12.56
N SER A 243 5.87 -0.76 13.50
CA SER A 243 4.77 -1.16 14.41
C SER A 243 3.52 -0.30 14.18
N GLU A 244 2.41 -0.60 14.85
CA GLU A 244 1.22 0.26 14.82
C GLU A 244 1.28 1.28 15.96
N ASP A 245 0.95 2.54 15.66
CA ASP A 245 0.75 3.59 16.66
C ASP A 245 -0.12 4.72 16.11
N ILE A 246 -0.83 5.44 16.98
CA ILE A 246 -1.68 6.56 16.59
C ILE A 246 -0.82 7.82 16.48
N ILE A 247 -0.86 8.46 15.31
CA ILE A 247 -0.25 9.78 15.11
C ILE A 247 -1.36 10.81 14.96
N HIS A 248 -1.35 11.85 15.79
CA HIS A 248 -2.24 12.99 15.62
C HIS A 248 -1.63 14.03 14.69
N ILE A 249 -2.48 14.68 13.89
CA ILE A 249 -2.07 15.67 12.89
C ILE A 249 -1.42 16.92 13.51
N ASP A 250 -1.73 17.23 14.76
CA ASP A 250 -1.15 18.35 15.50
C ASP A 250 0.31 18.11 15.92
N THR A 251 0.76 16.85 15.91
CA THR A 251 2.16 16.48 16.13
C THR A 251 3.02 16.54 14.87
N LEU A 252 2.42 16.80 13.70
CA LEU A 252 3.13 16.82 12.43
C LEU A 252 3.86 18.15 12.23
N ALA A 253 5.07 18.09 11.68
CA ALA A 253 5.87 19.27 11.36
C ALA A 253 6.23 19.35 9.88
N ALA A 254 6.24 20.56 9.32
CA ALA A 254 6.75 20.77 7.96
C ALA A 254 8.23 20.36 7.87
N GLY A 255 8.59 19.68 6.78
CA GLY A 255 9.92 19.12 6.58
C GLY A 255 10.16 17.77 7.25
N GLU A 256 9.19 17.23 7.98
CA GLU A 256 9.30 15.90 8.59
C GLU A 256 9.47 14.81 7.51
N GLU A 257 10.47 13.94 7.73
CA GLU A 257 10.70 12.77 6.87
C GLU A 257 9.72 11.65 7.21
N LEU A 258 9.14 11.07 6.17
CA LEU A 258 8.20 9.95 6.29
C LEU A 258 8.39 8.97 5.14
N TRP A 259 7.74 7.81 5.23
CA TRP A 259 7.69 6.86 4.13
C TRP A 259 6.27 6.63 3.65
N LEU A 260 6.14 6.41 2.35
CA LEU A 260 4.92 5.98 1.69
C LEU A 260 5.11 4.59 1.13
N SER A 261 4.04 3.82 0.96
CA SER A 261 4.12 2.58 0.18
C SER A 261 2.83 2.21 -0.53
N ASN A 262 2.95 1.44 -1.61
CA ASN A 262 1.83 0.70 -2.18
C ASN A 262 2.31 -0.52 -3.00
N GLY A 263 1.39 -1.43 -3.31
CA GLY A 263 1.71 -2.66 -4.05
C GLY A 263 2.15 -2.48 -5.52
N ALA A 264 2.16 -1.26 -6.06
CA ALA A 264 2.63 -1.00 -7.43
C ALA A 264 4.00 -0.31 -7.48
N ARG A 265 4.31 0.52 -6.46
CA ARG A 265 5.51 1.36 -6.40
C ARG A 265 6.47 0.97 -5.26
N GLY A 266 6.14 0.00 -4.42
CA GLY A 266 7.00 -0.38 -3.29
C GLY A 266 7.00 0.70 -2.22
N PHE A 267 8.15 0.93 -1.58
CA PHE A 267 8.33 1.92 -0.52
C PHE A 267 9.05 3.16 -1.05
N MET A 268 8.56 4.35 -0.71
CA MET A 268 9.02 5.61 -1.26
C MET A 268 9.31 6.58 -0.10
N PRO A 269 10.51 7.17 -0.01
CA PRO A 269 10.77 8.23 0.95
C PRO A 269 9.95 9.47 0.59
N ALA A 270 9.54 10.22 1.60
CA ALA A 270 8.77 11.43 1.40
C ALA A 270 9.07 12.48 2.47
N VAL A 271 8.62 13.70 2.20
CA VAL A 271 8.72 14.84 3.10
C VAL A 271 7.35 15.52 3.22
N LEU A 272 6.99 15.93 4.43
CA LEU A 272 5.75 16.65 4.68
C LEU A 272 5.89 18.14 4.31
N GLU A 273 5.05 18.61 3.41
CA GLU A 273 4.82 20.01 3.05
C GLU A 273 3.45 20.42 3.64
N LEU A 274 3.45 20.98 4.86
CA LEU A 274 2.24 21.54 5.48
C LEU A 274 1.81 22.85 4.80
#